data_AF-A0A436B2J5-F1
#
_entry.id   AF-A0A436B2J5-F1
#
_cell.length_a   1.000
_cell.length_b   1.000
_cell.length_c   1.000
_cell.angle_alpha   90.00
_cell.angle_beta   90.00
_cell.angle_gamma   90.00
#
_symmetry.space_group_name_H-M   'P 1'
#
loop_
_entity.id
_entity.type
_entity.pdbx_description
1 polymer ?
#
loop_
_entity_poly.entity_id
_entity_poly.type
_entity_poly.pdbx_seq_one_letter_code
_entity_poly.pdbx_strand_id
1 'polypeptide(L)'
;FISKTWIRMMNTYRPELARTLSTADLLALRYDATISREMVRNLAREGEAYLRERGHQITAGRLYLCHFLGMEGAHQVLSATGSAQLSAVLGSAVIQANPFLTGKTASYVVDWAERKMGQKLGRMATGAAQQTTTTEVRQTSPEFEKYKQAVTAVISSIQNTL
;
A
#
# COMPACT_ATOMS: atom_id res chain seq x y z
N PHE A 1 -0.99 -0.52 6.95
CA PHE A 1 -0.66 -1.91 6.58
C PHE A 1 -1.08 -2.87 7.69
N ILE A 2 -1.54 -4.07 7.33
CA ILE A 2 -1.68 -5.18 8.29
C ILE A 2 -0.29 -5.77 8.62
N SER A 3 -0.16 -6.39 9.80
CA SER A 3 1.14 -6.83 10.34
C SER A 3 1.89 -7.77 9.41
N LYS A 4 1.24 -8.80 8.87
CA LYS A 4 1.89 -9.78 7.97
C LYS A 4 2.46 -9.13 6.72
N THR A 5 1.67 -8.30 6.02
CA THR A 5 2.13 -7.59 4.82
C THR A 5 3.25 -6.62 5.15
N TRP A 6 3.14 -5.91 6.27
CA TRP A 6 4.19 -4.98 6.71
C TRP A 6 5.52 -5.69 6.93
N ILE A 7 5.53 -6.79 7.68
CA ILE A 7 6.74 -7.56 7.95
C ILE A 7 7.35 -8.09 6.65
N ARG A 8 6.55 -8.65 5.74
CA ARG A 8 7.04 -9.06 4.41
C ARG A 8 7.71 -7.90 3.68
N MET A 9 7.00 -6.77 3.57
CA MET A 9 7.48 -5.58 2.87
C MET A 9 8.80 -5.05 3.45
N MET A 10 8.92 -5.02 4.78
CA MET A 10 10.14 -4.59 5.45
C MET A 10 11.31 -5.54 5.18
N ASN A 11 11.09 -6.86 5.21
CA ASN A 11 12.12 -7.83 4.85
C ASN A 11 12.59 -7.67 3.40
N THR A 12 11.68 -7.35 2.48
CA THR A 12 12.00 -7.20 1.05
C THR A 12 12.70 -5.87 0.74
N TYR A 13 12.16 -4.75 1.22
CA TYR A 13 12.55 -3.41 0.75
C TYR A 13 13.39 -2.62 1.76
N ARG A 14 13.41 -3.05 3.02
CA ARG A 14 14.23 -2.47 4.09
C ARG A 14 14.92 -3.58 4.90
N PRO A 15 15.63 -4.53 4.23
CA PRO A 15 16.21 -5.71 4.89
C PRO A 15 17.13 -5.31 6.05
N GLU A 16 17.88 -4.21 5.91
CA GLU A 16 18.76 -3.67 6.96
C GLU A 16 18.04 -3.33 8.26
N LEU A 17 16.83 -2.75 8.16
CA LEU A 17 16.00 -2.48 9.33
C LEU A 17 15.38 -3.76 9.88
N ALA A 18 14.93 -4.66 8.99
CA ALA A 18 14.30 -5.91 9.38
C ALA A 18 15.24 -6.85 10.13
N ARG A 19 16.55 -6.84 9.81
CA ARG A 19 17.56 -7.65 10.50
C ARG A 19 18.09 -7.03 11.80
N THR A 20 17.86 -5.74 12.02
CA THR A 20 18.44 -5.00 13.16
C THR A 20 17.41 -4.74 14.26
N LEU A 21 16.16 -4.49 13.89
CA LEU A 21 15.09 -4.15 14.83
C LEU A 21 14.37 -5.39 15.36
N SER A 22 13.81 -5.27 16.56
CA SER A 22 12.86 -6.26 17.07
C SER A 22 11.60 -6.27 16.20
N THR A 23 10.84 -7.38 16.20
CA THR A 23 9.56 -7.46 15.48
C THR A 23 8.58 -6.36 15.92
N ALA A 24 8.57 -6.01 17.20
CA ALA A 24 7.69 -4.97 17.74
C ALA A 24 8.04 -3.58 17.20
N ASP A 25 9.33 -3.24 17.21
CA ASP A 25 9.82 -1.96 16.67
C ASP A 25 9.63 -1.89 15.15
N LEU A 26 9.87 -3.00 14.46
CA LEU A 26 9.64 -3.09 13.02
C LEU A 26 8.16 -2.84 12.72
N LEU A 27 7.22 -3.42 13.49
CA LEU A 27 5.78 -3.14 13.34
C LEU A 27 5.42 -1.68 13.66
N ALA A 28 6.07 -1.05 14.64
CA ALA A 28 5.81 0.34 15.00
C ALA A 28 6.12 1.31 13.86
N LEU A 29 7.13 0.99 13.02
CA LEU A 29 7.47 1.80 11.83
C LEU A 29 6.34 1.91 10.81
N ARG A 30 5.27 1.10 10.89
CA ARG A 30 4.09 1.23 10.03
C ARG A 30 3.30 2.51 10.24
N TYR A 31 3.61 3.26 11.31
CA TYR A 31 3.05 4.57 11.59
C TYR A 31 3.98 5.72 11.18
N ASP A 32 5.24 5.43 10.83
CA ASP A 32 6.10 6.41 10.20
C ASP A 32 5.60 6.69 8.78
N ALA A 33 5.28 7.96 8.49
CA ALA A 33 4.68 8.34 7.24
C ALA A 33 5.62 8.18 6.04
N THR A 34 6.93 8.33 6.24
CA THR A 34 7.93 8.23 5.17
C THR A 34 8.09 6.78 4.72
N ILE A 35 8.34 5.87 5.67
CA ILE A 35 8.48 4.44 5.39
C ILE A 35 7.14 3.89 4.88
N SER A 36 6.01 4.30 5.46
CA SER A 36 4.70 3.85 5.00
C SER A 36 4.39 4.27 3.56
N ARG A 37 4.69 5.52 3.19
CA ARG A 37 4.50 5.98 1.79
C ARG A 37 5.39 5.22 0.81
N GLU A 38 6.59 4.88 1.23
CA GLU A 38 7.48 4.03 0.44
C GLU A 38 6.89 2.63 0.25
N MET A 39 6.46 1.99 1.33
CA MET A 39 5.86 0.66 1.24
C MET A 39 4.58 0.66 0.41
N VAL A 40 3.78 1.74 0.43
CA VAL A 40 2.60 1.88 -0.45
C VAL A 40 3.02 1.92 -1.92
N ARG A 41 4.06 2.70 -2.26
CA ARG A 41 4.57 2.78 -3.63
C ARG A 41 5.11 1.43 -4.11
N ASN A 42 5.86 0.73 -3.27
CA ASN A 42 6.40 -0.59 -3.60
C ASN A 42 5.29 -1.63 -3.76
N LEU A 43 4.30 -1.65 -2.87
CA LEU A 43 3.14 -2.56 -2.99
C LEU A 43 2.32 -2.26 -4.27
N ALA A 44 2.16 -0.99 -4.63
CA ALA A 44 1.51 -0.62 -5.89
C ALA A 44 2.29 -1.12 -7.11
N ARG A 45 3.62 -1.02 -7.11
CA ARG A 45 4.50 -1.57 -8.16
C ARG A 45 4.39 -3.09 -8.27
N GLU A 46 4.35 -3.81 -7.15
CA GLU A 46 4.13 -5.26 -7.14
C GLU A 46 2.77 -5.61 -7.79
N GLY A 47 1.69 -4.92 -7.39
CA GLY A 47 0.37 -5.15 -7.97
C GLY A 47 0.29 -4.81 -9.46
N GLU A 48 0.94 -3.73 -9.88
CA GLU A 48 1.07 -3.35 -11.29
C GLU A 48 1.76 -4.43 -12.12
N ALA A 49 2.92 -4.92 -11.66
CA ALA A 49 3.64 -5.99 -12.34
C ALA A 49 2.79 -7.27 -12.42
N TYR A 50 2.19 -7.67 -11.29
CA TYR A 50 1.37 -8.88 -11.19
C TYR A 50 0.18 -8.85 -12.16
N LEU A 51 -0.51 -7.70 -12.28
CA LEU A 51 -1.63 -7.52 -13.18
C LEU A 51 -1.20 -7.49 -14.65
N ARG A 52 -0.12 -6.77 -14.99
CA ARG A 52 0.37 -6.68 -16.38
C ARG A 52 0.77 -8.05 -16.92
N GLU A 53 1.47 -8.83 -16.12
CA GLU A 53 1.90 -10.18 -16.48
C GLU A 53 0.71 -11.08 -16.85
N ARG A 54 -0.47 -10.83 -16.26
CA ARG A 54 -1.72 -11.56 -16.51
C ARG A 54 -2.62 -10.90 -17.57
N GLY A 55 -2.09 -9.95 -18.34
CA GLY A 55 -2.80 -9.31 -19.45
C GLY A 55 -3.82 -8.24 -19.04
N HIS A 56 -3.84 -7.83 -17.77
CA HIS A 56 -4.76 -6.78 -17.32
C HIS A 56 -4.19 -5.40 -17.66
N GLN A 57 -5.04 -4.53 -18.23
CA GLN A 57 -4.73 -3.10 -18.31
C GLN A 57 -4.54 -2.54 -16.90
N ILE A 58 -3.64 -1.57 -16.76
CA ILE A 58 -3.36 -0.91 -15.48
C ILE A 58 -4.09 0.42 -15.44
N THR A 59 -4.91 0.58 -14.40
CA THR A 59 -5.61 1.82 -14.07
C THR A 59 -5.43 2.08 -12.57
N ALA A 60 -5.67 3.33 -12.15
CA ALA A 60 -5.66 3.65 -10.73
C ALA A 60 -6.71 2.82 -9.95
N GLY A 61 -7.88 2.57 -10.53
CA GLY A 61 -8.92 1.73 -9.94
C GLY A 61 -8.49 0.28 -9.78
N ARG A 62 -7.82 -0.31 -10.77
CA ARG A 62 -7.32 -1.69 -10.69
C ARG A 62 -6.18 -1.86 -9.70
N LEU A 63 -5.30 -0.86 -9.57
CA LEU A 63 -4.29 -0.85 -8.50
C LEU A 63 -4.94 -0.69 -7.12
N TYR A 64 -6.01 0.10 -7.02
CA TYR A 64 -6.80 0.18 -5.80
C TYR A 64 -7.49 -1.15 -5.48
N LEU A 65 -7.99 -1.86 -6.50
CA LEU A 65 -8.57 -3.19 -6.35
C LEU A 65 -7.53 -4.21 -5.84
N CYS A 66 -6.30 -4.18 -6.36
CA CYS A 66 -5.17 -4.98 -5.84
C CYS A 66 -4.85 -4.66 -4.38
N HIS A 67 -4.86 -3.38 -4.01
CA HIS A 67 -4.62 -2.99 -2.63
C HIS A 67 -5.72 -3.51 -1.69
N PHE A 68 -6.97 -3.47 -2.16
CA PHE A 68 -8.15 -3.81 -1.37
C PHE A 68 -8.37 -5.33 -1.24
N LEU A 69 -8.33 -6.08 -2.35
CA LEU A 69 -8.58 -7.52 -2.38
C LEU A 69 -7.30 -8.37 -2.32
N GLY A 70 -6.13 -7.74 -2.38
CA GLY A 70 -4.89 -8.43 -2.73
C GLY A 70 -4.75 -8.64 -4.25
N MET A 71 -3.54 -8.97 -4.69
CA MET A 71 -3.23 -9.14 -6.12
C MET A 71 -4.04 -10.29 -6.76
N GLU A 72 -4.11 -11.43 -6.08
CA GLU A 72 -4.87 -12.61 -6.53
C GLU A 72 -6.38 -12.31 -6.61
N GLY A 73 -6.97 -11.73 -5.57
CA GLY A 73 -8.39 -11.40 -5.57
C GLY A 73 -8.76 -10.37 -6.65
N ALA A 74 -7.89 -9.40 -6.91
CA ALA A 74 -8.07 -8.48 -8.03
C ALA A 74 -7.99 -9.20 -9.38
N HIS A 75 -7.05 -10.12 -9.57
CA HIS A 75 -6.96 -10.92 -10.79
C HIS A 75 -8.20 -11.81 -11.00
N GLN A 76 -8.68 -12.48 -9.96
CA GLN A 76 -9.89 -13.30 -10.02
C GLN A 76 -11.10 -12.48 -10.46
N VAL A 77 -11.31 -11.30 -9.87
CA VAL A 77 -12.40 -10.39 -10.25
C VAL A 77 -12.25 -9.89 -11.69
N LEU A 78 -11.04 -9.49 -12.10
CA LEU A 78 -10.79 -8.95 -13.44
C LEU A 78 -10.88 -10.01 -14.54
N SER A 79 -10.72 -11.29 -14.19
CA SER A 79 -10.79 -12.42 -15.13
C SER A 79 -12.18 -13.06 -15.17
N ALA A 80 -13.04 -12.77 -14.20
CA ALA A 80 -14.39 -13.31 -14.14
C ALA A 80 -15.32 -12.63 -15.16
N THR A 81 -16.37 -13.34 -15.56
CA THR A 81 -17.50 -12.74 -16.29
C THR A 81 -18.09 -11.60 -15.46
N GLY A 82 -18.37 -10.45 -16.10
CA GLY A 82 -18.84 -9.25 -15.39
C GLY A 82 -20.11 -9.44 -14.54
N SER A 83 -21.00 -10.35 -14.94
CA SER A 83 -22.22 -10.73 -14.23
C SER A 83 -22.01 -11.76 -13.10
N ALA A 84 -20.80 -12.32 -12.96
CA ALA A 84 -20.52 -13.30 -11.92
C ALA A 84 -20.67 -12.68 -10.52
N GLN A 85 -21.32 -13.40 -9.62
CA GLN A 85 -21.51 -12.97 -8.23
C GLN A 85 -20.18 -13.00 -7.48
N LEU A 86 -19.87 -11.94 -6.74
CA LEU A 86 -18.60 -11.84 -6.01
C LEU A 86 -18.43 -12.94 -4.95
N SER A 87 -19.52 -13.43 -4.36
CA SER A 87 -19.45 -14.57 -3.44
C SER A 87 -18.94 -15.84 -4.10
N ALA A 88 -19.25 -16.04 -5.38
CA ALA A 88 -18.76 -17.18 -6.16
C ALA A 88 -17.30 -16.98 -6.61
N VAL A 89 -16.90 -15.73 -6.89
CA VAL A 89 -15.54 -15.41 -7.35
C VAL A 89 -14.53 -15.37 -6.21
N LEU A 90 -14.87 -14.74 -5.08
CA LEU A 90 -13.96 -14.44 -3.97
C LEU A 90 -14.20 -15.29 -2.71
N GLY A 91 -15.31 -16.03 -2.67
CA GLY A 91 -15.74 -16.80 -1.50
C GLY A 91 -16.47 -15.97 -0.43
N SER A 92 -17.18 -16.67 0.45
CA SER A 92 -18.03 -16.06 1.48
C SER A 92 -17.26 -15.24 2.53
N ALA A 93 -16.03 -15.64 2.88
CA ALA A 93 -15.21 -14.94 3.87
C ALA A 93 -14.91 -13.49 3.46
N VAL A 94 -14.61 -13.25 2.18
CA VAL A 94 -14.36 -11.90 1.66
C VAL A 94 -15.64 -11.05 1.71
N ILE A 95 -16.79 -11.64 1.41
CA ILE A 95 -18.08 -10.94 1.48
C ILE A 95 -18.47 -10.62 2.93
N GLN A 96 -18.26 -11.55 3.86
CA GLN A 96 -18.51 -11.31 5.29
C GLN A 96 -17.61 -10.21 5.86
N ALA A 97 -16.33 -10.17 5.47
CA ALA A 97 -15.42 -9.11 5.85
C ALA A 97 -15.78 -7.75 5.21
N ASN A 98 -16.54 -7.76 4.11
CA ASN A 98 -16.89 -6.57 3.33
C ASN A 98 -18.40 -6.57 2.97
N PRO A 99 -19.31 -6.36 3.93
CA PRO A 99 -20.75 -6.56 3.71
C PRO A 99 -21.36 -5.70 2.59
N PHE A 100 -20.74 -4.56 2.25
CA PHE A 100 -21.17 -3.72 1.14
C PHE A 100 -21.05 -4.40 -0.25
N LEU A 101 -20.29 -5.50 -0.35
CA LEU A 101 -20.18 -6.34 -1.53
C LEU A 101 -21.27 -7.42 -1.63
N THR A 102 -22.15 -7.52 -0.63
CA THR A 102 -23.22 -8.52 -0.61
C THR A 102 -24.14 -8.37 -1.82
N GLY A 103 -24.33 -9.47 -2.56
CA GLY A 103 -25.17 -9.52 -3.75
C GLY A 103 -24.63 -8.74 -4.95
N LYS A 104 -23.37 -8.32 -4.93
CA LYS A 104 -22.73 -7.57 -6.03
C LYS A 104 -21.99 -8.49 -6.99
N THR A 105 -21.76 -7.99 -8.20
CA THR A 105 -21.07 -8.70 -9.29
C THR A 105 -19.62 -8.25 -9.46
N ALA A 106 -18.86 -8.99 -10.26
CA ALA A 106 -17.50 -8.64 -10.66
C ALA A 106 -17.43 -7.25 -11.32
N SER A 107 -18.30 -6.95 -12.29
CA SER A 107 -18.34 -5.62 -12.91
C SER A 107 -18.61 -4.51 -11.90
N TYR A 108 -19.52 -4.74 -10.95
CA TYR A 108 -19.84 -3.72 -9.94
C TYR A 108 -18.60 -3.30 -9.14
N VAL A 109 -17.80 -4.25 -8.66
CA VAL A 109 -16.64 -3.92 -7.81
C VAL A 109 -15.50 -3.30 -8.61
N VAL A 110 -15.33 -3.71 -9.87
CA VAL A 110 -14.37 -3.05 -10.79
C VAL A 110 -14.78 -1.60 -10.97
N ASP A 111 -16.02 -1.34 -11.36
CA ASP A 111 -16.50 0.03 -11.59
C ASP A 111 -16.47 0.88 -10.31
N TRP A 112 -16.76 0.27 -9.16
CA TRP A 112 -16.63 0.93 -7.86
C TRP A 112 -15.18 1.37 -7.60
N ALA A 113 -14.21 0.51 -7.85
CA ALA A 113 -12.80 0.82 -7.68
C ALA A 113 -12.35 1.92 -8.65
N GLU A 114 -12.77 1.85 -9.91
CA GLU A 114 -12.48 2.89 -10.92
C GLU A 114 -13.05 4.25 -10.52
N ARG A 115 -14.32 4.31 -10.12
CA ARG A 115 -14.95 5.56 -9.65
C ARG A 115 -14.24 6.12 -8.43
N LYS A 116 -13.85 5.27 -7.47
CA LYS A 116 -13.17 5.71 -6.24
C LYS A 116 -11.87 6.45 -6.55
N MET A 117 -11.14 5.97 -7.56
CA MET A 117 -9.86 6.56 -7.95
C MET A 117 -10.01 7.70 -8.96
N GLY A 118 -10.98 7.64 -9.87
CA GLY A 118 -11.30 8.74 -10.80
C GLY A 118 -11.76 10.00 -10.07
N GLN A 119 -12.64 9.86 -9.07
CA GLN A 119 -13.08 10.98 -8.23
C GLN A 119 -11.94 11.60 -7.42
N LYS A 120 -11.01 10.77 -6.92
CA LYS A 120 -9.84 11.25 -6.16
C LYS A 120 -8.89 12.04 -7.04
N LEU A 121 -8.62 11.56 -8.25
CA LEU A 121 -7.78 12.29 -9.23
C LEU A 121 -8.44 13.60 -9.64
N GLY A 122 -9.75 13.62 -9.88
CA GLY A 122 -10.51 14.84 -10.16
C GLY A 122 -10.42 15.88 -9.03
N ARG A 123 -10.56 15.45 -7.77
CA ARG A 123 -10.41 16.32 -6.59
C ARG A 123 -8.98 16.82 -6.38
N MET A 124 -7.97 16.02 -6.71
CA MET A 124 -6.57 16.46 -6.66
C MET A 124 -6.27 17.47 -7.77
N ALA A 125 -6.86 17.30 -8.96
CA ALA A 125 -6.72 18.25 -10.06
C ALA A 125 -7.42 19.59 -9.77
N THR A 126 -8.61 19.58 -9.18
CA THR A 126 -9.31 20.81 -8.77
C THR A 126 -8.71 21.46 -7.51
N GLY A 127 -8.15 20.65 -6.60
CA GLY A 127 -7.40 21.13 -5.44
C GLY A 127 -6.00 21.67 -5.77
N ALA A 128 -5.41 21.30 -6.90
CA ALA A 128 -4.12 21.84 -7.34
C ALA A 128 -4.19 23.31 -7.81
N ALA A 129 -5.40 23.81 -8.12
CA ALA A 129 -5.61 25.22 -8.47
C ALA A 129 -5.77 26.15 -7.26
N GLN A 130 -5.93 25.62 -6.04
CA GLN A 130 -5.97 26.41 -4.82
C GLN A 130 -5.05 25.78 -3.77
N GLN A 131 -3.94 26.48 -3.48
CA GLN A 131 -2.91 26.16 -2.48
C GLN A 131 -1.76 25.28 -2.99
N THR A 132 -0.89 25.86 -3.82
CA THR A 132 0.56 25.73 -3.56
C THR A 132 0.88 26.43 -2.24
N THR A 133 0.52 25.82 -1.13
CA THR A 133 1.35 25.98 0.06
C THR A 133 2.55 25.09 -0.25
N THR A 134 3.62 25.69 -0.75
CA THR A 134 4.95 25.12 -0.58
C THR A 134 5.14 25.04 0.93
N THR A 135 4.69 23.95 1.54
CA THR A 135 5.33 23.49 2.76
C THR A 135 6.73 23.14 2.28
N GLU A 136 7.64 24.10 2.38
CA GLU A 136 9.06 23.77 2.53
C GLU A 136 9.07 22.64 3.55
N VAL A 137 9.34 21.43 3.08
CA VAL A 137 9.74 20.36 3.96
C VAL A 137 11.04 20.90 4.53
N ARG A 138 10.95 21.56 5.69
CA ARG A 138 12.08 21.83 6.55
C ARG A 138 12.54 20.44 6.99
N GLN A 139 13.26 19.79 6.07
CA GLN A 139 13.99 18.57 6.31
C GLN A 139 14.86 18.89 7.51
N THR A 140 14.88 17.95 8.46
CA THR A 140 15.46 18.06 9.80
C THR A 140 14.53 18.73 10.82
N SER A 141 13.43 18.03 11.18
CA SER A 141 12.83 18.25 12.49
C SER A 141 13.86 17.87 13.58
N PRO A 142 13.87 18.53 14.75
CA PRO A 142 14.79 18.19 15.84
C PRO A 142 14.73 16.71 16.25
N GLU A 143 13.55 16.09 16.12
CA GLU A 143 13.32 14.67 16.36
C GLU A 143 13.99 13.79 15.32
N PHE A 144 13.98 14.19 14.04
CA PHE A 144 14.67 13.48 12.97
C PHE A 144 16.20 13.55 13.11
N GLU A 145 16.74 14.69 13.55
CA GLU A 145 18.18 14.79 13.85
C GLU A 145 18.56 13.94 15.06
N LYS A 146 17.75 13.93 16.13
CA LYS A 146 17.95 13.02 17.25
C LYS A 146 17.87 11.55 16.82
N TYR A 147 16.94 11.20 15.94
CA TYR A 147 16.83 9.85 15.37
C TYR A 147 18.05 9.48 14.53
N LYS A 148 18.49 10.37 13.63
CA LYS A 148 19.67 10.17 12.80
C LYS A 148 20.94 10.03 13.65
N GLN A 149 21.08 10.84 14.70
CA GLN A 149 22.19 10.77 15.64
C GLN A 149 22.16 9.47 16.45
N ALA A 150 20.99 9.04 16.93
CA ALA A 150 20.85 7.77 17.65
C ALA A 150 21.19 6.57 16.75
N VAL A 151 20.71 6.56 15.51
CA VAL A 151 21.04 5.50 14.54
C VAL A 151 22.52 5.52 14.18
N THR A 152 23.11 6.69 13.98
CA THR A 152 24.55 6.82 13.67
C THR A 152 25.42 6.38 14.85
N ALA A 153 25.02 6.70 16.09
CA ALA A 153 25.72 6.28 17.31
C ALA A 153 25.68 4.77 17.49
N VAL A 154 24.53 4.14 17.24
CA VAL A 154 24.38 2.67 17.30
C VAL A 154 25.23 1.98 16.23
N ILE A 155 25.28 2.52 15.01
CA ILE A 155 26.12 1.99 13.92
C ILE A 155 27.61 2.12 14.27
N SER A 156 28.01 3.26 14.84
CA SER A 156 29.40 3.53 15.22
C SER A 156 29.84 2.68 16.42
N SER A 157 28.95 2.41 17.38
CA SER A 157 29.27 1.53 18.52
C SER A 157 29.48 0.08 18.09
N ILE A 158 28.78 -0.38 17.05
CA ILE A 158 28.97 -1.74 16.50
C ILE A 158 30.32 -1.86 15.78
N GLN A 159 30.80 -0.79 15.15
CA GLN A 159 32.10 -0.77 14.45
C GLN A 159 33.30 -0.67 15.41
N ASN A 160 33.13 -0.12 16.61
CA ASN A 160 34.19 -0.02 17.62
C ASN A 160 34.36 -1.28 18.50
N THR A 161 33.55 -2.32 18.27
CA THR A 161 33.57 -3.57 19.07
C THR A 161 34.08 -4.78 18.27
N LEU A 162 34.75 -4.52 17.13
CA LEU A 162 35.53 -5.48 16.33
C LEU A 162 36.99 -5.03 16.29
#